data_AF-A0A0Q0AWX7-F1
#
_entry.id   AF-A0A0Q0AWX7-F1
#
_cell.length_a   1.000
_cell.length_b   1.000
_cell.length_c   1.000
_cell.angle_alpha   90.00
_cell.angle_beta   90.00
_cell.angle_gamma   90.00
#
_symmetry.space_group_name_H-M   'P 1'
#
loop_
_entity.id
_entity.type
_entity.pdbx_description
1 polymer ?
#
loop_
_entity_poly.entity_id
_entity_poly.type
_entity_poly.pdbx_seq_one_letter_code
_entity_poly.pdbx_strand_id
1 'polypeptide(L)'
;MKLPNRFITGLGILMISASPLLQAAPPDQRGDGPDDNRGGQQQGPQNGGHNERGNDRGPGNDKGNGPSKQAHRDNRGGNRPPQDFGDVRQTFQQHRDVIGRGQPLPPGVHIAKGQPLPRGYGKRLDSRSLQYLPRYDGYEWRRLGTDVVLIAVGSGIVYTILDGVLN
;
A
#
# COMPACT_ATOMS: atom_id res chain seq x y z
N MET A 1 11.38 6.44 55.66
CA MET A 1 10.04 6.99 55.36
C MET A 1 10.09 7.70 54.01
N LYS A 2 9.33 7.24 53.01
CA LYS A 2 9.13 7.89 51.70
C LYS A 2 7.78 7.41 51.16
N LEU A 3 6.92 8.37 50.80
CA LEU A 3 5.50 8.16 50.50
C LEU A 3 5.25 7.59 49.09
N PRO A 4 4.11 6.90 48.88
CA PRO A 4 3.71 6.33 47.59
C PRO A 4 3.00 7.34 46.68
N ASN A 5 3.34 7.34 45.39
CA ASN A 5 2.62 8.10 44.36
C ASN A 5 1.36 7.35 43.91
N ARG A 6 0.21 7.99 44.10
CA ARG A 6 -1.12 7.55 43.65
C ARG A 6 -1.44 8.31 42.37
N PHE A 7 -1.56 7.62 41.23
CA PHE A 7 -2.03 8.24 39.99
C PHE A 7 -3.56 8.22 39.96
N ILE A 8 -4.12 9.40 39.72
CA ILE A 8 -5.54 9.73 39.76
C ILE A 8 -6.20 9.29 38.44
N THR A 9 -7.25 8.48 38.58
CA THR A 9 -8.24 8.15 37.55
C THR A 9 -8.98 9.42 37.11
N GLY A 10 -8.83 9.81 35.84
CA GLY A 10 -9.62 10.88 35.22
C GLY A 10 -10.45 10.33 34.07
N LEU A 11 -11.76 10.18 34.31
CA LEU A 11 -12.76 9.71 33.37
C LEU A 11 -13.32 10.93 32.63
N GLY A 12 -12.95 11.10 31.36
CA GLY A 12 -13.44 12.20 30.52
C GLY A 12 -14.24 11.64 29.34
N ILE A 13 -15.57 11.58 29.48
CA ILE A 13 -16.50 11.38 28.37
C ILE A 13 -16.76 12.75 27.74
N LEU A 14 -16.45 12.90 26.45
CA LEU A 14 -16.96 14.00 25.64
C LEU A 14 -17.62 13.43 24.38
N MET A 15 -18.95 13.38 24.42
CA MET A 15 -19.85 13.12 23.30
C MET A 15 -20.14 14.45 22.60
N ILE A 16 -19.78 14.65 21.33
CA ILE A 16 -20.37 15.72 20.50
C ILE A 16 -20.58 15.24 19.04
N SER A 17 -21.86 14.99 18.76
CA SER A 17 -22.67 15.14 17.53
C SER A 17 -22.17 14.65 16.17
N ALA A 18 -22.94 13.71 15.61
CA ALA A 18 -23.07 13.46 14.18
C ALA A 18 -23.82 14.60 13.48
N SER A 19 -23.43 14.92 12.25
CA SER A 19 -24.27 15.64 11.29
C SER A 19 -24.00 15.08 9.89
N PRO A 20 -24.99 14.43 9.25
CA PRO A 20 -24.92 14.10 7.83
C PRO A 20 -25.44 15.29 7.02
N LEU A 21 -24.60 15.91 6.20
CA LEU A 21 -25.09 16.72 5.09
C LEU A 21 -25.14 15.82 3.85
N LEU A 22 -26.33 15.33 3.58
CA LEU A 22 -26.76 14.88 2.25
C LEU A 22 -26.74 16.11 1.33
N GLN A 23 -25.85 16.14 0.34
CA GLN A 23 -25.95 17.09 -0.77
C GLN A 23 -26.08 16.26 -2.05
N ALA A 24 -27.32 16.16 -2.53
CA ALA A 24 -27.69 15.59 -3.81
C ALA A 24 -27.13 16.41 -4.98
N ALA A 25 -26.74 15.74 -6.06
CA ALA A 25 -26.55 16.31 -7.40
C ALA A 25 -27.90 16.38 -8.14
N PRO A 26 -28.00 16.95 -9.36
CA PRO A 26 -27.37 18.13 -9.98
C PRO A 26 -28.46 19.14 -10.45
N PRO A 27 -28.10 20.26 -11.11
CA PRO A 27 -28.81 20.52 -12.35
C PRO A 27 -27.89 20.85 -13.54
N ASP A 28 -28.14 20.12 -14.62
CA ASP A 28 -27.86 20.48 -16.01
C ASP A 28 -28.55 21.81 -16.38
N GLN A 29 -27.77 22.67 -17.04
CA GLN A 29 -28.16 23.85 -17.83
C GLN A 29 -26.83 24.39 -18.40
N ARG A 30 -26.64 24.77 -19.65
CA ARG A 30 -27.52 25.12 -20.76
C ARG A 30 -26.57 25.46 -21.92
N GLY A 31 -26.90 25.06 -23.15
CA GLY A 31 -26.10 25.45 -24.31
C GLY A 31 -26.75 25.00 -25.62
N ASP A 32 -27.86 25.63 -25.96
CA ASP A 32 -28.58 25.51 -27.23
C ASP A 32 -28.06 26.61 -28.18
N GLY A 33 -27.73 26.26 -29.43
CA GLY A 33 -27.37 27.17 -30.51
C GLY A 33 -27.03 26.43 -31.81
N PRO A 34 -27.38 26.95 -33.00
CA PRO A 34 -27.91 26.15 -34.11
C PRO A 34 -26.92 25.80 -35.24
N ASP A 35 -27.40 24.88 -36.08
CA ASP A 35 -26.84 24.34 -37.34
C ASP A 35 -26.48 25.44 -38.35
N ASP A 36 -25.31 25.34 -39.01
CA ASP A 36 -25.08 25.94 -40.33
C ASP A 36 -24.01 25.18 -41.12
N ASN A 37 -24.50 24.46 -42.11
CA ASN A 37 -23.80 23.78 -43.18
C ASN A 37 -23.17 24.78 -44.18
N ARG A 38 -21.83 24.77 -44.32
CA ARG A 38 -21.14 25.30 -45.52
C ARG A 38 -19.98 24.41 -45.92
N GLY A 39 -20.07 23.91 -47.15
CA GLY A 39 -19.07 23.08 -47.80
C GLY A 39 -17.83 23.83 -48.29
N GLY A 40 -16.86 23.05 -48.76
CA GLY A 40 -15.65 23.55 -49.41
C GLY A 40 -14.67 22.42 -49.71
N GLN A 41 -14.58 22.04 -50.98
CA GLN A 41 -13.75 20.98 -51.56
C GLN A 41 -12.27 21.40 -51.75
N GLN A 42 -11.42 20.40 -52.07
CA GLN A 42 -10.13 20.41 -52.83
C GLN A 42 -8.89 20.09 -51.96
N GLN A 43 -8.26 18.90 -52.06
CA GLN A 43 -7.40 18.32 -53.11
C GLN A 43 -6.05 19.03 -53.34
N GLY A 44 -4.92 18.35 -53.07
CA GLY A 44 -3.64 18.58 -53.76
C GLY A 44 -2.33 18.41 -52.93
N PRO A 45 -1.26 17.72 -53.40
CA PRO A 45 -0.11 17.26 -52.58
C PRO A 45 1.29 17.81 -52.99
N GLN A 46 2.35 17.36 -52.25
CA GLN A 46 3.79 17.20 -52.62
C GLN A 46 4.86 18.25 -52.23
N ASN A 47 6.10 17.71 -52.16
CA ASN A 47 7.46 18.29 -52.04
C ASN A 47 7.99 18.53 -50.60
N GLY A 48 9.15 18.07 -50.15
CA GLY A 48 10.36 17.47 -50.76
C GLY A 48 11.61 18.10 -50.10
N GLY A 49 12.65 17.32 -49.75
CA GLY A 49 13.97 17.90 -49.41
C GLY A 49 14.79 17.20 -48.33
N HIS A 50 15.94 16.66 -48.73
CA HIS A 50 16.98 15.97 -47.96
C HIS A 50 17.79 16.90 -47.05
N ASN A 51 18.44 16.35 -46.01
CA ASN A 51 19.84 16.65 -45.68
C ASN A 51 20.43 15.63 -44.68
N GLU A 52 21.54 15.02 -45.09
CA GLU A 52 22.42 14.13 -44.33
C GLU A 52 23.50 14.90 -43.56
N ARG A 53 23.96 14.31 -42.44
CA ARG A 53 25.27 14.40 -41.71
C ARG A 53 24.95 14.30 -40.20
N GLY A 54 25.34 13.27 -39.46
CA GLY A 54 26.63 12.58 -39.44
C GLY A 54 27.42 13.09 -38.24
N ASN A 55 27.33 12.43 -37.08
CA ASN A 55 28.40 12.46 -36.10
C ASN A 55 28.39 11.19 -35.22
N ASP A 56 29.50 10.48 -35.33
CA ASP A 56 29.85 9.22 -34.70
C ASP A 56 30.25 9.35 -33.21
N ARG A 57 30.23 8.17 -32.54
CA ARG A 57 31.09 7.69 -31.42
C ARG A 57 30.48 7.61 -30.01
N GLY A 58 30.29 6.35 -29.58
CA GLY A 58 30.29 5.90 -28.18
C GLY A 58 30.00 4.39 -28.10
N PRO A 59 30.90 3.54 -27.55
CA PRO A 59 30.89 2.09 -27.80
C PRO A 59 29.80 1.35 -27.02
N GLY A 60 29.16 0.39 -27.70
CA GLY A 60 28.27 -0.59 -27.09
C GLY A 60 29.04 -1.58 -26.23
N ASN A 61 28.62 -1.69 -24.97
CA ASN A 61 28.96 -2.81 -24.09
C ASN A 61 27.71 -3.68 -23.91
N ASP A 62 27.43 -4.50 -24.91
CA ASP A 62 26.48 -5.60 -24.83
C ASP A 62 27.11 -6.80 -24.11
N LYS A 63 27.09 -6.84 -22.77
CA LYS A 63 27.12 -8.09 -21.98
C LYS A 63 26.46 -7.90 -20.62
N GLY A 64 25.19 -8.30 -20.53
CA GLY A 64 24.44 -8.35 -19.28
C GLY A 64 23.07 -9.00 -19.45
N ASN A 65 22.99 -10.18 -20.07
CA ASN A 65 21.78 -10.98 -20.05
C ASN A 65 21.63 -11.61 -18.66
N GLY A 66 20.90 -10.93 -17.79
CA GLY A 66 20.36 -11.48 -16.55
C GLY A 66 18.92 -10.99 -16.41
N PRO A 67 17.92 -11.87 -16.20
CA PRO A 67 16.52 -11.45 -16.04
C PRO A 67 16.35 -10.85 -14.65
N SER A 68 16.78 -9.61 -14.46
CA SER A 68 16.47 -8.86 -13.26
C SER A 68 15.11 -8.21 -13.44
N LYS A 69 14.11 -8.84 -12.83
CA LYS A 69 12.75 -8.37 -12.64
C LYS A 69 12.76 -6.90 -12.23
N GLN A 70 12.47 -6.01 -13.17
CA GLN A 70 12.32 -4.59 -12.88
C GLN A 70 10.93 -4.31 -12.31
N ALA A 71 10.65 -4.84 -11.12
CA ALA A 71 9.57 -4.40 -10.24
C ALA A 71 9.96 -3.12 -9.47
N HIS A 72 10.72 -2.22 -10.11
CA HIS A 72 11.26 -0.99 -9.50
C HIS A 72 10.87 0.25 -10.32
N ARG A 73 9.62 0.31 -10.78
CA ARG A 73 9.01 1.57 -11.22
C ARG A 73 7.77 1.77 -10.35
N ASP A 74 7.97 2.51 -9.26
CA ASP A 74 6.97 3.30 -8.51
C ASP A 74 7.49 3.72 -7.11
N ASN A 75 8.81 3.93 -6.95
CA ASN A 75 9.40 4.48 -5.72
C ASN A 75 9.37 6.01 -5.70
N ARG A 76 8.22 6.63 -6.02
CA ARG A 76 8.05 8.09 -5.93
C ARG A 76 7.37 8.55 -4.63
N GLY A 77 7.14 7.65 -3.66
CA GLY A 77 6.46 7.98 -2.41
C GLY A 77 6.65 6.95 -1.30
N GLY A 78 7.84 6.88 -0.71
CA GLY A 78 8.14 6.05 0.48
C GLY A 78 8.06 4.54 0.23
N ASN A 79 8.57 3.74 1.17
CA ASN A 79 8.43 2.29 1.09
C ASN A 79 7.01 1.88 1.52
N ARG A 80 6.04 2.08 0.62
CA ARG A 80 4.63 1.72 0.86
C ARG A 80 4.43 0.21 0.68
N PRO A 81 3.47 -0.39 1.40
CA PRO A 81 3.12 -1.77 1.17
C PRO A 81 2.63 -1.98 -0.28
N PRO A 82 3.00 -3.10 -0.94
CA PRO A 82 2.57 -3.41 -2.28
C PRO A 82 1.08 -3.76 -2.32
N GLN A 83 0.49 -3.73 -3.53
CA GLN A 83 -0.88 -4.19 -3.73
C GLN A 83 -0.99 -5.72 -3.62
N ASP A 84 0.03 -6.43 -4.11
CA ASP A 84 0.15 -7.89 -4.02
C ASP A 84 1.24 -8.29 -3.01
N PHE A 85 0.94 -9.29 -2.18
CA PHE A 85 1.84 -9.77 -1.13
C PHE A 85 2.42 -11.16 -1.43
N GLY A 86 2.34 -11.66 -2.67
CA GLY A 86 2.79 -13.01 -3.03
C GLY A 86 4.25 -13.28 -2.64
N ASP A 87 5.17 -12.40 -3.02
CA ASP A 87 6.59 -12.52 -2.68
C ASP A 87 6.84 -12.47 -1.16
N VAL A 88 6.06 -11.63 -0.46
CA VAL A 88 6.14 -11.51 1.01
C VAL A 88 5.65 -12.79 1.69
N ARG A 89 4.56 -13.39 1.20
CA ARG A 89 4.05 -14.67 1.71
C ARG A 89 5.08 -15.78 1.56
N GLN A 90 5.74 -15.85 0.40
CA GLN A 90 6.81 -16.81 0.16
C GLN A 90 7.96 -16.62 1.17
N THR A 91 8.33 -15.38 1.44
CA THR A 91 9.38 -15.04 2.42
C THR A 91 9.01 -15.53 3.83
N PHE A 92 7.76 -15.33 4.26
CA PHE A 92 7.29 -15.86 5.55
C PHE A 92 7.36 -17.39 5.61
N GLN A 93 6.95 -18.08 4.55
CA GLN A 93 6.97 -19.54 4.48
C GLN A 93 8.40 -20.09 4.52
N GLN A 94 9.34 -19.42 3.85
CA GLN A 94 10.76 -19.81 3.82
C GLN A 94 11.45 -19.65 5.18
N HIS A 95 11.02 -18.68 5.99
CA HIS A 95 11.62 -18.37 7.29
C HIS A 95 10.70 -18.70 8.48
N ARG A 96 9.69 -19.55 8.29
CA ARG A 96 8.67 -19.86 9.30
C ARG A 96 9.27 -20.46 10.59
N ASP A 97 10.38 -21.18 10.47
CA ASP A 97 11.13 -21.77 11.59
C ASP A 97 11.79 -20.70 12.46
N VAL A 98 12.30 -19.63 11.85
CA VAL A 98 12.90 -18.49 12.56
C VAL A 98 11.82 -17.58 13.13
N ILE A 99 10.78 -17.31 12.36
CA ILE A 99 9.71 -16.37 12.73
C ILE A 99 8.82 -16.95 13.83
N GLY A 100 8.51 -18.25 13.71
CA GLY A 100 7.70 -19.00 14.65
C GLY A 100 6.25 -18.51 14.77
N ARG A 101 5.40 -19.37 15.32
CA ARG A 101 3.97 -19.09 15.50
C ARG A 101 3.72 -18.06 16.61
N GLY A 102 2.63 -17.31 16.46
CA GLY A 102 2.10 -16.40 17.46
C GLY A 102 1.13 -17.07 18.43
N GLN A 103 0.62 -16.29 19.37
CA GLN A 103 -0.54 -16.69 20.16
C GLN A 103 -1.77 -16.70 19.24
N PRO A 104 -2.55 -17.80 19.18
CA PRO A 104 -3.77 -17.85 18.38
C PRO A 104 -4.85 -16.94 18.96
N LEU A 105 -5.79 -16.54 18.11
CA LEU A 105 -6.98 -15.82 18.56
C LEU A 105 -7.89 -16.75 19.37
N PRO A 106 -8.53 -16.23 20.44
CA PRO A 106 -9.59 -16.96 21.12
C PRO A 106 -10.76 -17.25 20.18
N PRO A 107 -11.52 -18.33 20.45
CA PRO A 107 -12.75 -18.60 19.71
C PRO A 107 -13.68 -17.38 19.68
N GLY A 108 -14.24 -17.06 18.51
CA GLY A 108 -15.18 -15.95 18.31
C GLY A 108 -14.55 -14.56 18.10
N VAL A 109 -13.21 -14.42 18.20
CA VAL A 109 -12.52 -13.18 17.84
C VAL A 109 -12.01 -13.27 16.41
N HIS A 110 -12.47 -12.37 15.55
CA HIS A 110 -12.05 -12.32 14.15
C HIS A 110 -11.30 -11.02 13.85
N ILE A 111 -10.32 -11.11 12.95
CA ILE A 111 -9.59 -9.97 12.43
C ILE A 111 -10.02 -9.76 10.99
N ALA A 112 -10.23 -8.50 10.62
CA ALA A 112 -10.57 -8.11 9.26
C ALA A 112 -9.67 -6.98 8.78
N LYS A 113 -9.41 -6.96 7.48
CA LYS A 113 -8.72 -5.84 6.82
C LYS A 113 -9.54 -4.55 7.02
N GLY A 114 -8.85 -3.43 7.23
CA GLY A 114 -9.45 -2.12 7.46
C GLY A 114 -9.97 -1.88 8.87
N GLN A 115 -10.02 -2.91 9.71
CA GLN A 115 -10.43 -2.80 11.11
C GLN A 115 -9.20 -2.68 12.03
N PRO A 116 -9.33 -2.00 13.18
CA PRO A 116 -8.29 -2.01 14.21
C PRO A 116 -8.06 -3.42 14.75
N LEU A 117 -6.79 -3.80 14.89
CA LEU A 117 -6.42 -5.03 15.57
C LEU A 117 -6.88 -4.96 17.03
N PRO A 118 -7.60 -5.98 17.56
CA PRO A 118 -8.02 -6.00 18.95
C PRO A 118 -6.83 -5.83 19.91
N ARG A 119 -7.02 -5.00 20.95
CA ARG A 119 -5.94 -4.72 21.92
C ARG A 119 -5.52 -5.99 22.65
N GLY A 120 -4.22 -6.13 22.86
CA GLY A 120 -3.63 -7.33 23.50
C GLY A 120 -3.37 -8.49 22.54
N TYR A 121 -3.77 -8.38 21.26
CA TYR A 121 -3.53 -9.41 20.25
C TYR A 121 -2.46 -8.98 19.24
N GLY A 122 -1.85 -9.98 18.61
CA GLY A 122 -0.80 -9.82 17.63
C GLY A 122 0.53 -9.44 18.27
N LYS A 123 1.43 -10.41 18.38
CA LYS A 123 2.76 -10.16 18.92
C LYS A 123 3.63 -9.55 17.82
N ARG A 124 4.40 -8.52 18.19
CA ARG A 124 5.41 -7.94 17.29
C ARG A 124 6.43 -9.01 16.92
N LEU A 125 6.86 -9.00 15.66
CA LEU A 125 8.01 -9.80 15.25
C LEU A 125 9.28 -9.23 15.89
N ASP A 126 10.17 -10.11 16.29
CA ASP A 126 11.47 -9.76 16.85
C ASP A 126 12.46 -9.32 15.74
N SER A 127 13.56 -8.69 16.14
CA SER A 127 14.56 -8.16 15.20
C SER A 127 15.20 -9.24 14.32
N ARG A 128 15.23 -10.50 14.76
CA ARG A 128 15.76 -11.61 13.96
C ARG A 128 14.79 -12.04 12.86
N SER A 129 13.50 -11.98 13.14
CA SER A 129 12.47 -12.22 12.12
C SER A 129 12.41 -11.08 11.09
N LEU A 130 12.51 -9.83 11.55
CA LEU A 130 12.32 -8.65 10.71
C LEU A 130 13.41 -8.43 9.66
N GLN A 131 14.62 -8.97 9.87
CA GLN A 131 15.73 -8.82 8.91
C GLN A 131 15.49 -9.55 7.58
N TYR A 132 14.55 -10.51 7.52
CA TYR A 132 14.17 -11.19 6.28
C TYR A 132 13.00 -10.50 5.57
N LEU A 133 12.34 -9.53 6.20
CA LEU A 133 11.06 -9.01 5.73
C LEU A 133 11.19 -7.58 5.19
N PRO A 134 10.38 -7.20 4.20
CA PRO A 134 10.29 -5.82 3.77
C PRO A 134 9.76 -4.95 4.91
N ARG A 135 10.38 -3.78 5.09
CA ARG A 135 9.99 -2.79 6.08
C ARG A 135 9.22 -1.65 5.42
N TYR A 136 7.93 -1.53 5.72
CA TYR A 136 7.13 -0.43 5.20
C TYR A 136 7.01 0.71 6.21
N ASP A 137 7.17 1.95 5.75
CA ASP A 137 7.11 3.12 6.62
C ASP A 137 5.69 3.32 7.17
N GLY A 138 5.59 3.49 8.49
CA GLY A 138 4.29 3.61 9.16
C GLY A 138 3.52 2.30 9.32
N TYR A 139 4.11 1.16 9.01
CA TYR A 139 3.50 -0.16 9.22
C TYR A 139 4.38 -1.09 10.05
N GLU A 140 3.75 -2.11 10.63
CA GLU A 140 4.41 -3.12 11.46
C GLU A 140 3.83 -4.51 11.22
N TRP A 141 4.71 -5.50 11.15
CA TRP A 141 4.35 -6.92 11.10
C TRP A 141 4.06 -7.48 12.50
N ARG A 142 2.95 -8.22 12.61
CA ARG A 142 2.56 -8.94 13.83
C ARG A 142 2.12 -10.36 13.53
N ARG A 143 2.51 -11.29 14.39
CA ARG A 143 2.10 -12.70 14.31
C ARG A 143 0.88 -13.01 15.18
N LEU A 144 -0.02 -13.83 14.66
CA LEU A 144 -1.29 -14.22 15.25
C LEU A 144 -1.55 -15.70 14.92
N GLY A 145 -1.30 -16.60 15.87
CA GLY A 145 -1.34 -18.03 15.58
C GLY A 145 -0.42 -18.42 14.43
N THR A 146 -0.98 -18.98 13.36
CA THR A 146 -0.31 -19.32 12.10
C THR A 146 -0.24 -18.17 11.09
N ASP A 147 -0.91 -17.06 11.39
CA ASP A 147 -1.13 -15.96 10.47
C ASP A 147 -0.20 -14.79 10.81
N VAL A 148 0.01 -13.93 9.83
CA VAL A 148 0.76 -12.70 10.00
C VAL A 148 -0.05 -11.54 9.45
N VAL A 149 -0.13 -10.45 10.21
CA VAL A 149 -0.83 -9.23 9.81
C VAL A 149 0.15 -8.08 9.69
N LEU A 150 -0.11 -7.21 8.71
CA LEU A 150 0.52 -5.90 8.63
C LEU A 150 -0.46 -4.88 9.19
N ILE A 151 -0.04 -4.07 10.16
CA ILE A 151 -0.87 -3.02 10.75
C ILE A 151 -0.26 -1.64 10.54
N ALA A 152 -1.10 -0.61 10.46
CA ALA A 152 -0.66 0.77 10.53
C ALA A 152 -0.24 1.13 11.97
N VAL A 153 0.92 1.77 12.11
CA VAL A 153 1.43 2.25 13.40
C VAL A 153 0.55 3.38 13.91
N GLY A 154 0.26 3.40 15.21
CA GLY A 154 -0.61 4.39 15.84
C GLY A 154 -2.09 3.99 15.83
N SER A 155 -2.69 3.77 14.66
CA SER A 155 -4.12 3.39 14.57
C SER A 155 -4.38 1.90 14.83
N GLY A 156 -3.40 1.04 14.58
CA GLY A 156 -3.54 -0.41 14.69
C GLY A 156 -4.43 -1.02 13.60
N ILE A 157 -4.80 -0.25 12.57
CA ILE A 157 -5.64 -0.72 11.47
C ILE A 157 -4.90 -1.79 10.68
N VAL A 158 -5.56 -2.92 10.46
CA VAL A 158 -5.03 -4.05 9.70
C VAL A 158 -5.04 -3.72 8.22
N TYR A 159 -3.87 -3.65 7.61
CA TYR A 159 -3.69 -3.40 6.19
C TYR A 159 -3.80 -4.68 5.37
N THR A 160 -3.17 -5.76 5.85
CA THR A 160 -3.26 -7.08 5.20
C THR A 160 -3.19 -8.20 6.23
N ILE A 161 -3.76 -9.34 5.84
CA ILE A 161 -3.74 -10.58 6.60
C ILE A 161 -3.12 -11.63 5.67
N LEU A 162 -2.01 -12.22 6.11
CA LEU A 162 -1.33 -13.32 5.46
C LEU A 162 -1.69 -14.59 6.21
N ASP A 163 -2.76 -15.23 5.75
CA ASP A 163 -3.31 -16.43 6.36
C ASP A 163 -2.38 -17.65 6.17
N GLY A 164 -2.18 -18.41 7.25
CA GLY A 164 -1.49 -19.69 7.26
C GLY A 164 -0.01 -19.68 6.90
N VAL A 165 0.63 -18.51 6.81
CA VAL A 165 2.03 -18.40 6.32
C VAL A 165 3.07 -18.97 7.29
N LEU A 166 2.69 -19.20 8.55
CA LEU A 166 3.54 -19.82 9.59
C LEU A 166 3.11 -21.25 9.93
N ASN A 167 2.25 -21.85 9.09
CA ASN A 167 1.88 -23.25 9.25
C ASN A 167 3.03 -24.18 8.83
#